data_AF-A0A382XW27-F1
#
_entry.id   AF-A0A382XW27-F1
#
_cell.length_a   1.000
_cell.length_b   1.000
_cell.length_c   1.000
_cell.angle_alpha   90.00
_cell.angle_beta   90.00
_cell.angle_gamma   90.00
#
_symmetry.space_group_name_H-M   'P 1'
#
loop_
_entity.id
_entity.type
_entity.pdbx_description
1 polymer ?
#
loop_
_entity_poly.entity_id
_entity_poly.type
_entity_poly.pdbx_seq_one_letter_code
_entity_poly.pdbx_strand_id
1 'polypeptide(L)'
;MDGLIVHDTPNTKLSTMVVAFAGWPDAAEAATRAIRYMVRKLPSKKIAEIDPENYYDFTVNRPQTRINRRKDRIIKWPTNEFYSYVPEDNPENGLLMYVGTEPNLKWRTFSDTVLEVAKLSGVELIISLGALLDAVPHTREVKITGRASSKEL
;
A
#
# COMPACT_ATOMS: atom_id res chain seq x y z
N MET A 1 -4.89 -13.90 -11.53
CA MET A 1 -3.91 -12.94 -10.98
C MET A 1 -2.89 -12.58 -12.06
N ASP A 2 -3.26 -11.70 -12.99
CA ASP A 2 -2.31 -11.21 -14.02
C ASP A 2 -1.34 -10.20 -13.37
N GLY A 3 -0.04 -10.51 -13.39
CA GLY A 3 1.00 -9.67 -12.82
C GLY A 3 1.17 -9.71 -11.28
N LEU A 4 0.48 -10.57 -10.53
CA LEU A 4 0.77 -10.72 -9.10
C LEU A 4 2.00 -11.62 -8.89
N ILE A 5 2.98 -11.12 -8.16
CA ILE A 5 4.19 -11.85 -7.76
C ILE A 5 4.09 -12.11 -6.26
N VAL A 6 3.98 -13.38 -5.87
CA VAL A 6 3.89 -13.79 -4.45
C VAL A 6 5.27 -14.25 -3.97
N HIS A 7 5.70 -13.72 -2.83
CA HIS A 7 6.97 -14.06 -2.18
C HIS A 7 6.80 -14.93 -0.94
N ASP A 8 5.73 -14.72 -0.18
CA ASP A 8 5.44 -15.43 1.06
C ASP A 8 3.92 -15.48 1.29
N THR A 9 3.44 -16.47 2.03
CA THR A 9 2.02 -16.61 2.39
C THR A 9 1.91 -16.65 3.91
N PRO A 10 1.22 -15.66 4.54
CA PRO A 10 1.03 -15.66 5.99
C PRO A 10 0.31 -16.94 6.46
N ASN A 11 0.85 -17.58 7.50
CA ASN A 11 0.21 -18.73 8.16
C ASN A 11 -0.87 -18.32 9.17
N THR A 12 -1.03 -17.02 9.40
CA THR A 12 -1.98 -16.43 10.33
C THR A 12 -2.84 -15.41 9.59
N LYS A 13 -4.11 -15.31 10.00
CA LYS A 13 -5.05 -14.33 9.49
C LYS A 13 -4.53 -12.90 9.72
N LEU A 14 -4.59 -12.07 8.68
CA LEU A 14 -4.33 -10.63 8.77
C LEU A 14 -5.67 -9.90 8.77
N SER A 15 -6.29 -9.73 9.94
CA SER A 15 -7.68 -9.26 10.08
C SER A 15 -7.92 -7.86 9.49
N THR A 16 -6.91 -6.99 9.51
CA THR A 16 -7.01 -5.62 9.00
C THR A 16 -5.99 -5.36 7.89
N MET A 17 -6.44 -4.74 6.81
CA MET A 17 -5.59 -4.19 5.76
C MET A 17 -5.56 -2.67 5.81
N VAL A 18 -4.37 -2.07 5.78
CA VAL A 18 -4.20 -0.63 5.62
C VAL A 18 -3.60 -0.34 4.24
N VAL A 19 -4.22 0.57 3.49
CA VAL A 19 -3.93 0.79 2.06
C VAL A 19 -3.65 2.27 1.81
N ALA A 20 -2.59 2.58 1.06
CA ALA A 20 -2.33 3.93 0.57
C ALA A 20 -1.79 3.90 -0.87
N PHE A 21 -2.29 4.82 -1.69
CA PHE A 21 -1.83 5.03 -3.06
C PHE A 21 -1.08 6.35 -3.15
N ALA A 22 0.12 6.33 -3.73
CA ALA A 22 0.82 7.53 -4.18
C ALA A 22 0.13 8.09 -5.42
N GLY A 23 0.22 9.40 -5.60
CA GLY A 23 -0.36 10.09 -6.74
C GLY A 23 -1.36 11.13 -6.27
N TRP A 24 -2.53 11.16 -6.90
CA TRP A 24 -3.57 12.16 -6.62
C TRP A 24 -4.07 12.17 -5.16
N PRO A 25 -4.30 11.02 -4.48
CA PRO A 25 -4.87 11.02 -3.13
C PRO A 25 -3.83 11.13 -2.00
N ASP A 26 -2.61 11.62 -2.26
CA ASP A 26 -1.50 11.56 -1.29
C ASP A 26 -0.71 12.88 -1.18
N ALA A 27 -1.41 13.95 -0.77
CA ALA A 27 -0.79 15.25 -0.55
C ALA A 27 0.41 15.17 0.40
N ALA A 28 1.55 15.74 -0.03
CA ALA A 28 2.84 15.70 0.67
C ALA A 28 3.31 14.27 1.05
N GLU A 29 2.84 13.26 0.32
CA GLU A 29 3.09 11.84 0.56
C GLU A 29 2.65 11.35 1.96
N ALA A 30 1.69 12.02 2.60
CA ALA A 30 1.36 11.73 4.00
C ALA A 30 0.83 10.30 4.23
N ALA A 31 -0.05 9.81 3.38
CA ALA A 31 -0.65 8.47 3.48
C ALA A 31 0.39 7.38 3.19
N THR A 32 1.13 7.51 2.08
CA THR A 32 2.14 6.50 1.76
C THR A 32 3.32 6.54 2.73
N ARG A 33 3.69 7.71 3.25
CA ARG A 33 4.72 7.83 4.29
C ARG A 33 4.29 7.18 5.60
N ALA A 34 3.01 7.24 5.97
CA ALA A 34 2.48 6.55 7.14
C ALA A 34 2.67 5.03 7.04
N ILE A 35 2.26 4.41 5.93
CA ILE A 35 2.44 2.97 5.71
C ILE A 35 3.91 2.59 5.64
N ARG A 36 4.73 3.33 4.90
CA ARG A 36 6.19 3.07 4.86
C ARG A 36 6.83 3.23 6.24
N TYR A 37 6.32 4.11 7.09
CA TYR A 37 6.80 4.25 8.47
C TYR A 37 6.44 3.01 9.30
N MET A 38 5.20 2.52 9.20
CA MET A 38 4.79 1.27 9.86
C MET A 38 5.65 0.10 9.42
N VAL A 39 5.84 -0.10 8.11
CA VAL A 39 6.69 -1.18 7.55
C VAL A 39 8.14 -1.11 8.06
N ARG A 40 8.67 0.08 8.33
CA ARG A 40 10.03 0.25 8.89
C ARG A 40 10.10 0.02 10.40
N LYS A 41 9.00 0.23 11.12
CA LYS A 41 8.97 0.19 12.60
C LYS A 41 8.46 -1.14 13.14
N LEU A 42 7.59 -1.79 12.40
CA LEU A 42 7.12 -3.14 12.67
C LEU A 42 8.06 -4.14 11.98
N PRO A 43 8.24 -5.35 12.53
CA PRO A 43 8.97 -6.43 11.88
C PRO A 43 8.17 -7.01 10.69
N SER A 44 7.90 -6.17 9.70
CA SER A 44 7.08 -6.49 8.54
C SER A 44 7.84 -7.25 7.47
N LYS A 45 7.17 -8.18 6.79
CA LYS A 45 7.72 -8.95 5.67
C LYS A 45 6.98 -8.63 4.39
N LYS A 46 7.70 -8.42 3.29
CA LYS A 46 7.08 -8.28 1.96
C LYS A 46 6.55 -9.64 1.52
N ILE A 47 5.25 -9.74 1.28
CA ILE A 47 4.58 -11.00 0.92
C ILE A 47 4.20 -11.09 -0.55
N ALA A 48 3.94 -9.95 -1.20
CA ALA A 48 3.57 -9.91 -2.61
C ALA A 48 3.83 -8.53 -3.22
N GLU A 49 3.85 -8.47 -4.54
CA GLU A 49 3.84 -7.24 -5.33
C GLU A 49 3.06 -7.41 -6.64
N ILE A 50 2.61 -6.31 -7.23
CA ILE A 50 1.97 -6.30 -8.55
C ILE A 50 2.95 -5.72 -9.58
N ASP A 51 3.25 -6.50 -10.60
CA ASP A 51 4.04 -6.12 -11.76
C ASP A 51 3.40 -4.90 -12.46
N PRO A 52 4.12 -3.79 -12.61
CA PRO A 52 3.57 -2.58 -13.20
C PRO A 52 3.32 -2.65 -14.72
N GLU A 53 3.90 -3.61 -15.45
CA GLU A 53 3.90 -3.61 -16.92
C GLU A 53 2.50 -3.49 -17.54
N ASN A 54 1.52 -4.15 -16.91
CA ASN A 54 0.13 -4.20 -17.39
C ASN A 54 -0.76 -3.02 -16.94
N TYR A 55 -0.30 -2.21 -15.98
CA TYR A 55 -1.16 -1.27 -15.25
C TYR A 55 -0.70 0.19 -15.36
N TYR A 56 0.52 0.44 -15.81
CA TYR A 56 1.09 1.79 -15.87
C TYR A 56 1.41 2.23 -17.28
N ASP A 57 1.17 3.51 -17.53
CA ASP A 57 1.74 4.21 -18.66
C ASP A 57 3.10 4.77 -18.22
N PHE A 58 4.19 4.14 -18.68
CA PHE A 58 5.56 4.56 -18.32
C PHE A 58 5.99 5.89 -18.94
N THR A 59 5.20 6.49 -19.85
CA THR A 59 5.42 7.86 -20.31
C THR A 59 4.99 8.89 -19.26
N VAL A 60 4.00 8.52 -18.43
CA VAL A 60 3.48 9.30 -17.29
C VAL A 60 4.24 8.92 -16.01
N ASN A 61 4.24 7.65 -15.64
CA ASN A 61 4.89 7.11 -14.44
C ASN A 61 6.26 6.52 -14.79
N ARG A 62 7.25 7.40 -15.01
CA ARG A 62 8.57 7.02 -15.51
C ARG A 62 9.39 6.23 -14.47
N PRO A 63 9.97 5.07 -14.85
CA PRO A 63 10.95 4.39 -14.03
C PRO A 63 12.17 5.29 -13.75
N GLN A 64 12.70 5.20 -12.54
CA GLN A 64 13.80 6.05 -12.09
C GLN A 64 15.08 5.26 -11.95
N THR A 65 16.19 5.79 -12.44
CA THR A 65 17.50 5.18 -12.20
C THR A 65 18.00 5.54 -10.80
N ARG A 66 18.55 4.56 -10.09
CA ARG A 66 19.15 4.71 -8.77
C ARG A 66 20.49 3.98 -8.72
N ILE A 67 21.37 4.40 -7.82
CA ILE A 67 22.60 3.67 -7.50
C ILE A 67 22.40 3.02 -6.14
N ASN A 68 22.58 1.70 -6.06
CA ASN A 68 22.42 0.96 -4.81
C ASN A 68 23.68 1.10 -3.91
N ARG A 69 23.66 0.49 -2.71
CA ARG A 69 24.80 0.52 -1.78
C ARG A 69 26.07 -0.17 -2.31
N ARG A 70 25.93 -1.06 -3.30
CA ARG A 70 27.02 -1.77 -3.98
C ARG A 70 27.60 -0.99 -5.17
N LYS A 71 27.10 0.23 -5.41
CA LYS A 71 27.42 1.10 -6.57
C LYS A 71 26.90 0.58 -7.91
N ASP A 72 25.96 -0.36 -7.92
CA ASP A 72 25.31 -0.80 -9.15
C ASP A 72 24.19 0.17 -9.54
N ARG A 73 24.06 0.44 -10.85
CA ARG A 73 22.91 1.15 -11.40
C ARG A 73 21.72 0.18 -11.46
N ILE A 74 20.64 0.56 -10.78
CA ILE A 74 19.37 -0.17 -10.78
C ILE A 74 18.26 0.72 -11.35
N ILE A 75 17.22 0.09 -11.89
CA ILE A 75 15.99 0.77 -12.32
C ILE A 75 14.93 0.52 -11.26
N LYS A 76 14.35 1.59 -10.73
CA LYS A 76 13.20 1.55 -9.84
C LYS A 76 11.95 1.79 -10.65
N TRP A 77 11.17 0.74 -10.83
CA TRP A 77 9.83 0.80 -11.44
C TRP A 77 8.82 1.34 -10.43
N PRO A 78 7.65 1.85 -10.88
CA PRO A 78 6.48 1.98 -10.02
C PRO A 78 6.18 0.64 -9.35
N THR A 79 5.91 0.65 -8.05
CA THR A 79 5.73 -0.59 -7.27
C THR A 79 4.41 -0.54 -6.53
N ASN A 80 3.72 -1.68 -6.47
CA ASN A 80 2.62 -1.92 -5.54
C ASN A 80 2.98 -3.12 -4.70
N GLU A 81 3.14 -2.92 -3.40
CA GLU A 81 3.75 -3.90 -2.52
C GLU A 81 2.84 -4.19 -1.34
N PHE A 82 2.79 -5.46 -0.96
CA PHE A 82 2.07 -5.96 0.19
C PHE A 82 3.07 -6.42 1.25
N TYR A 83 2.83 -6.01 2.49
CA TYR A 83 3.62 -6.34 3.65
C TYR A 83 2.73 -6.96 4.73
N SER A 84 3.17 -8.04 5.35
CA SER A 84 2.51 -8.62 6.52
C SER A 84 3.23 -8.21 7.81
N TYR A 85 2.46 -8.06 8.87
CA TYR A 85 2.97 -7.97 10.24
C TYR A 85 2.05 -8.77 11.15
N VAL A 86 2.63 -9.59 12.03
CA VAL A 86 1.90 -10.38 13.02
C VAL A 86 2.49 -10.03 14.39
N PRO A 87 1.72 -9.45 15.33
CA PRO A 87 2.16 -9.22 16.69
C PRO A 87 2.43 -10.55 17.41
N GLU A 88 3.51 -10.62 18.20
CA GLU A 88 3.86 -11.82 18.98
C GLU A 88 2.82 -12.11 20.08
N ASP A 89 2.37 -11.07 20.79
CA ASP A 89 1.45 -11.20 21.93
C ASP A 89 -0.03 -11.38 21.50
N ASN A 90 -0.37 -10.99 20.28
CA ASN A 90 -1.74 -11.10 19.77
C ASN A 90 -1.75 -11.40 18.26
N PRO A 91 -1.50 -12.66 17.86
CA PRO A 91 -1.40 -13.04 16.46
C PRO A 91 -2.69 -12.81 15.65
N GLU A 92 -3.87 -12.77 16.30
CA GLU A 92 -5.15 -12.54 15.61
C GLU A 92 -5.30 -11.10 15.10
N ASN A 93 -4.51 -10.17 15.64
CA ASN A 93 -4.48 -8.77 15.21
C ASN A 93 -3.39 -8.50 14.16
N GLY A 94 -3.17 -9.47 13.26
CA GLY A 94 -2.25 -9.34 12.14
C GLY A 94 -2.68 -8.23 11.17
N LEU A 95 -1.68 -7.51 10.63
CA LEU A 95 -1.88 -6.42 9.68
C LEU A 95 -1.37 -6.81 8.29
N LEU A 96 -2.20 -6.57 7.28
CA LEU A 96 -1.79 -6.47 5.89
C LEU A 96 -1.58 -4.98 5.56
N MET A 97 -0.42 -4.62 5.04
CA MET A 97 -0.10 -3.25 4.65
C MET A 97 0.14 -3.20 3.15
N TYR A 98 -0.57 -2.32 2.46
CA TYR A 98 -0.39 -2.08 1.05
C TYR A 98 0.08 -0.65 0.82
N VAL A 99 1.16 -0.50 0.06
CA VAL A 99 1.62 0.80 -0.43
C VAL A 99 1.98 0.68 -1.90
N GLY A 100 1.45 1.57 -2.71
CA GLY A 100 1.69 1.54 -4.14
C GLY A 100 1.44 2.85 -4.85
N THR A 101 1.55 2.87 -6.17
CA THR A 101 1.20 4.04 -6.99
C THR A 101 -0.17 3.80 -7.61
N GLU A 102 -1.00 4.83 -7.76
CA GLU A 102 -2.28 4.67 -8.48
C GLU A 102 -2.04 4.17 -9.93
N PRO A 103 -2.71 3.08 -10.36
CA PRO A 103 -2.54 2.55 -11.72
C PRO A 103 -3.12 3.51 -12.77
N ASN A 104 -2.56 3.52 -13.98
CA ASN A 104 -3.12 4.31 -15.10
C ASN A 104 -4.19 3.54 -15.87
N LEU A 105 -4.09 2.21 -15.90
CA LEU A 105 -4.89 1.32 -16.75
C LEU A 105 -5.56 0.21 -15.92
N LYS A 106 -6.56 -0.46 -16.52
CA LYS A 106 -7.16 -1.71 -16.01
C LYS A 106 -7.61 -1.66 -14.53
N TRP A 107 -8.17 -0.53 -14.06
CA TRP A 107 -8.56 -0.34 -12.65
C TRP A 107 -9.43 -1.45 -12.07
N ARG A 108 -10.37 -2.01 -12.84
CA ARG A 108 -11.18 -3.15 -12.40
C ARG A 108 -10.31 -4.37 -12.07
N THR A 109 -9.51 -4.84 -13.03
CA THR A 109 -8.59 -5.97 -12.85
C THR A 109 -7.58 -5.73 -11.74
N PHE A 110 -7.07 -4.51 -11.63
CA PHE A 110 -6.13 -4.13 -10.58
C PHE A 110 -6.76 -4.21 -9.19
N SER A 111 -7.94 -3.59 -9.01
CA SER A 111 -8.68 -3.64 -7.76
C SER A 111 -9.06 -5.07 -7.38
N ASP A 112 -9.51 -5.88 -8.34
CA ASP A 112 -9.80 -7.30 -8.11
C ASP A 112 -8.57 -8.06 -7.62
N THR A 113 -7.39 -7.78 -8.19
CA THR A 113 -6.12 -8.37 -7.77
C THR A 113 -5.75 -7.97 -6.35
N VAL A 114 -5.91 -6.69 -5.98
CA VAL A 114 -5.66 -6.21 -4.61
C VAL A 114 -6.62 -6.87 -3.61
N LEU A 115 -7.90 -6.96 -3.96
CA LEU A 115 -8.93 -7.59 -3.13
C LEU A 115 -8.71 -9.11 -3.00
N GLU A 116 -8.19 -9.76 -4.03
CA GLU A 116 -7.82 -11.18 -3.99
C GLU A 116 -6.71 -11.44 -2.97
N VAL A 117 -5.67 -10.60 -2.93
CA VAL A 117 -4.62 -10.68 -1.90
C VAL A 117 -5.20 -10.49 -0.49
N ALA A 118 -6.09 -9.51 -0.33
CA ALA A 118 -6.77 -9.25 0.95
C ALA A 118 -7.59 -10.48 1.40
N LYS A 119 -8.37 -11.06 0.48
CA LYS A 119 -9.19 -12.25 0.73
C LYS A 119 -8.34 -13.47 1.10
N LEU A 120 -7.27 -13.74 0.36
CA LEU A 120 -6.35 -14.85 0.64
C LEU A 120 -5.63 -14.67 1.99
N SER A 121 -5.40 -13.42 2.42
CA SER A 121 -4.81 -13.10 3.72
C SER A 121 -5.81 -13.12 4.88
N GLY A 122 -7.11 -13.33 4.61
CA GLY A 122 -8.16 -13.36 5.63
C GLY A 122 -8.53 -11.99 6.20
N VAL A 123 -8.36 -10.92 5.41
CA VAL A 123 -8.75 -9.55 5.77
C VAL A 123 -10.26 -9.42 5.91
N GLU A 124 -10.70 -8.75 6.97
CA GLU A 124 -12.11 -8.42 7.24
C GLU A 124 -12.39 -6.92 7.21
N LEU A 125 -11.37 -6.10 7.51
CA LEU A 125 -11.46 -4.65 7.49
C LEU A 125 -10.38 -4.06 6.58
N ILE A 126 -10.78 -3.17 5.66
CA ILE A 126 -9.85 -2.39 4.84
C ILE A 126 -9.94 -0.92 5.26
N ILE A 127 -8.81 -0.34 5.64
CA ILE A 127 -8.65 1.08 5.97
C ILE A 127 -7.84 1.74 4.85
N SER A 128 -8.50 2.57 4.04
CA SER A 128 -7.83 3.36 3.01
C SER A 128 -7.38 4.71 3.57
N LEU A 129 -6.09 4.99 3.47
CA LEU A 129 -5.51 6.28 3.85
C LEU A 129 -5.34 7.17 2.62
N GLY A 130 -5.66 8.45 2.79
CA GLY A 130 -5.43 9.49 1.80
C GLY A 130 -5.12 10.83 2.48
N ALA A 131 -4.56 11.75 1.72
CA ALA A 131 -4.26 13.10 2.14
C ALA A 131 -4.59 14.09 1.03
N LEU A 132 -5.22 15.20 1.40
CA LEU A 132 -5.76 16.18 0.45
C LEU A 132 -5.16 17.55 0.76
N LEU A 133 -4.98 18.37 -0.28
CA LEU A 133 -4.67 19.78 -0.10
C LEU A 133 -5.95 20.51 0.28
N ASP A 134 -5.90 21.27 1.37
CA ASP A 134 -7.01 22.07 1.88
C ASP A 134 -6.49 23.44 2.37
N ALA A 135 -7.38 24.43 2.43
CA ALA A 135 -7.08 25.78 2.90
C ALA A 135 -7.01 25.85 4.44
N VAL A 136 -6.05 25.12 5.02
CA VAL A 136 -5.82 25.05 6.46
C VAL A 136 -4.38 25.46 6.80
N PRO A 137 -4.16 26.26 7.87
CA PRO A 137 -2.81 26.65 8.27
C PRO A 137 -2.08 25.50 8.97
N HIS A 138 -0.78 25.39 8.76
CA HIS A 138 0.09 24.38 9.41
C HIS A 138 0.29 24.60 10.93
N THR A 139 -0.27 25.69 11.49
CA THR A 139 -0.23 26.06 12.91
C THR A 139 -1.48 25.65 13.69
N ARG A 140 -2.33 24.81 13.09
CA ARG A 140 -3.54 24.24 13.70
C ARG A 140 -3.48 22.72 13.63
N GLU A 141 -4.29 22.08 14.46
CA GLU A 141 -4.43 20.63 14.43
C GLU A 141 -4.89 20.13 13.05
N VAL A 142 -4.37 18.97 12.66
CA VAL A 142 -4.69 18.34 11.38
C VAL A 142 -6.13 17.84 11.44
N LYS A 143 -6.96 18.27 10.49
CA LYS A 143 -8.31 17.76 10.34
C LYS A 143 -8.29 16.38 9.70
N ILE A 144 -9.02 15.44 10.30
CA ILE A 144 -9.21 14.08 9.75
C ILE A 144 -10.69 13.94 9.38
N THR A 145 -10.93 13.48 8.16
CA THR A 145 -12.27 13.17 7.65
C THR A 145 -12.26 11.77 7.06
N GLY A 146 -13.42 11.12 7.03
CA GLY A 146 -13.53 9.74 6.55
C GLY A 146 -14.95 9.37 6.17
N ARG A 147 -15.07 8.20 5.54
CA ARG A 147 -16.33 7.52 5.28
C ARG A 147 -16.16 6.04 5.58
N ALA A 148 -17.22 5.41 6.05
CA ALA A 148 -17.24 3.99 6.38
C ALA A 148 -18.49 3.31 5.79
N SER A 149 -18.41 1.99 5.64
CA SER A 149 -19.52 1.14 5.19
C SER A 149 -20.51 0.81 6.32
N SER A 150 -20.14 1.01 7.58
CA SER A 150 -20.99 0.84 8.75
C SER A 150 -20.91 2.08 9.66
N LYS A 151 -21.91 2.29 10.52
CA LYS A 151 -21.95 3.42 11.46
C LYS A 151 -21.07 3.23 12.70
N GLU A 152 -20.63 2.00 12.95
CA GLU A 152 -19.83 1.63 14.13
C GLU A 152 -18.33 1.92 13.94
N LEU A 153 -17.90 2.16 12.69
CA LEU A 153 -16.56 2.57 12.27
C LEU A 153 -16.50 4.08 12.07
#